data_AF-A0A397DEU4-F1
#
_entry.id   AF-A0A397DEU4-F1
#
_cell.length_a   1.000
_cell.length_b   1.000
_cell.length_c   1.000
_cell.angle_alpha   90.00
_cell.angle_beta   90.00
_cell.angle_gamma   90.00
#
_symmetry.space_group_name_H-M   'P 1'
#
loop_
_entity.id
_entity.type
_entity.pdbx_description
1 polymer ?
#
loop_
_entity_poly.entity_id
_entity_poly.type
_entity_poly.pdbx_seq_one_letter_code
_entity_poly.pdbx_strand_id
1 'polypeptide(L)'
;DLTHAQALASRESEKHAHQSAKAAAVLKRKRHVEPIAALPADVLDAVSAARKEKEVVEQQLAQDKADAEAIEAKPKKAHKPATHVRRFGTIQVTTLNAPTPAADVLTDSAKAFLAQRTAPGRPQDIIMVQVTPVARRPIIKKKVTKFKRHQSNRFKRVSESWRKPKGIDGRVRRRFKGAIRMPNVGYGSNTKTKHLLPNGFYKFTVRNVAELDMLLMHNRKYCAEVAHNVSGRKRKEILTRAEQLNIRVTNPNARVRAEEAE
;
A
#
# COMPACT_ATOMS: atom_id res chain seq x y z
N ASP A 1 25.47 17.59 34.29
CA ASP A 1 25.88 18.01 32.93
C ASP A 1 27.03 17.20 32.33
N LEU A 2 28.07 16.85 33.10
CA LEU A 2 29.23 16.08 32.61
C LEU A 2 28.88 14.69 32.03
N THR A 3 27.88 14.00 32.57
CA THR A 3 27.49 12.64 32.15
C THR A 3 26.76 12.61 30.81
N HIS A 4 25.97 13.64 30.50
CA HIS A 4 25.24 13.74 29.22
C HIS A 4 26.19 14.11 28.07
N ALA A 5 27.14 15.01 28.32
CA ALA A 5 28.18 15.37 27.34
C ALA A 5 29.07 14.16 27.01
N GLN A 6 29.46 13.36 28.01
CA GLN A 6 30.21 12.11 27.81
C GLN A 6 29.41 11.08 27.00
N ALA A 7 28.10 10.95 27.22
CA ALA A 7 27.25 10.06 26.44
C ALA A 7 27.12 10.49 24.97
N LEU A 8 27.05 11.80 24.70
CA LEU A 8 27.04 12.33 23.34
C LEU A 8 28.39 12.11 22.63
N ALA A 9 29.50 12.38 23.31
CA ALA A 9 30.84 12.14 22.79
C ALA A 9 31.08 10.65 22.45
N SER A 10 30.63 9.74 23.32
CA SER A 10 30.69 8.29 23.06
C SER A 10 29.87 7.89 21.83
N ARG A 11 28.70 8.49 21.65
CA ARG A 11 27.83 8.23 20.51
C ARG A 11 28.40 8.78 19.20
N GLU A 12 29.12 9.89 19.26
CA GLU A 12 29.84 10.47 18.12
C GLU A 12 31.06 9.63 17.75
N SER A 13 31.85 9.16 18.73
CA SER A 13 32.98 8.26 18.48
C SER A 13 32.54 6.93 17.85
N GLU A 14 31.40 6.37 18.29
CA GLU A 14 30.81 5.17 17.70
C GLU A 14 30.38 5.40 16.24
N LYS A 15 29.80 6.56 15.92
CA LYS A 15 29.42 6.92 14.55
C LYS A 15 30.65 7.05 13.64
N HIS A 16 31.71 7.71 14.12
CA HIS A 16 32.96 7.84 13.37
C HIS A 16 33.64 6.47 13.16
N ALA A 17 33.66 5.61 14.18
CA ALA A 17 34.16 4.24 14.06
C ALA A 17 33.38 3.44 13.00
N HIS A 18 32.04 3.53 13.01
CA HIS A 18 31.20 2.86 12.02
C HIS A 18 31.40 3.40 10.60
N GLN A 19 31.58 4.71 10.44
CA GLN A 19 31.89 5.33 9.14
C GLN A 19 33.26 4.87 8.61
N SER A 20 34.28 4.85 9.46
CA SER A 20 35.63 4.39 9.08
C SER A 20 35.65 2.90 8.71
N ALA A 21 34.93 2.05 9.43
CA ALA A 21 34.79 0.62 9.12
C ALA A 21 34.08 0.39 7.78
N LYS A 22 33.05 1.21 7.48
CA LYS A 22 32.34 1.15 6.19
C LYS A 22 33.26 1.59 5.04
N ALA A 23 34.08 2.63 5.23
CA ALA A 23 35.07 3.07 4.24
C ALA A 23 36.16 2.01 4.00
N ALA A 24 36.68 1.39 5.06
CA ALA A 24 37.64 0.29 4.97
C ALA A 24 37.06 -0.95 4.27
N ALA A 25 35.77 -1.26 4.49
CA ALA A 25 35.09 -2.35 3.81
C ALA A 25 34.87 -2.07 2.31
N VAL A 26 34.69 -0.80 1.91
CA VAL A 26 34.64 -0.39 0.50
C VAL A 26 36.01 -0.56 -0.17
N LEU A 27 37.10 -0.20 0.53
CA LEU A 27 38.47 -0.43 0.06
C LEU A 27 38.77 -1.92 -0.12
N LYS A 28 38.37 -2.77 0.82
CA LYS A 28 38.51 -4.25 0.70
C LYS A 28 37.67 -4.88 -0.42
N ARG A 29 36.72 -4.15 -1.00
CA ARG A 29 35.90 -4.60 -2.15
C ARG A 29 36.46 -4.20 -3.51
N LYS A 30 37.53 -3.41 -3.58
CA LYS A 30 38.27 -3.23 -4.84
C LYS A 30 39.00 -4.54 -5.14
N ARG A 31 38.48 -5.28 -6.12
CA ARG A 31 39.03 -6.53 -6.64
C ARG A 31 40.48 -6.30 -7.10
N HIS A 32 41.31 -7.33 -7.00
CA HIS A 32 42.58 -7.41 -7.70
C HIS A 32 42.34 -7.06 -9.19
N VAL A 33 42.92 -5.96 -9.65
CA VAL A 33 42.98 -5.58 -11.06
C VAL A 33 44.37 -5.99 -11.51
N GLU A 34 44.47 -6.95 -12.40
CA GLU A 34 45.70 -7.25 -13.13
C GLU A 34 46.19 -5.96 -13.82
N PRO A 35 47.49 -5.61 -13.78
CA PRO A 35 47.98 -4.44 -14.48
C PRO A 35 47.83 -4.65 -15.99
N ILE A 36 46.77 -4.07 -16.56
CA ILE A 36 46.61 -3.97 -18.02
C ILE A 36 47.78 -3.15 -18.55
N ALA A 37 48.51 -3.68 -19.53
CA ALA A 37 49.57 -2.93 -20.22
C ALA A 37 49.01 -1.59 -20.69
N ALA A 38 49.71 -0.49 -20.36
CA ALA A 38 49.27 0.85 -20.71
C ALA A 38 49.01 0.92 -22.22
N LEU A 39 47.75 1.16 -22.60
CA LEU A 39 47.40 1.44 -23.98
C LEU A 39 48.17 2.71 -24.41
N PRO A 40 48.72 2.74 -25.63
CA PRO A 40 49.47 3.89 -26.12
C PRO A 40 48.64 5.17 -26.02
N ALA A 41 49.29 6.29 -25.68
CA ALA A 41 48.65 7.57 -25.37
C ALA A 41 47.64 8.01 -26.43
N ASP A 42 47.96 7.78 -27.72
CA ASP A 42 47.10 8.12 -28.86
C ASP A 42 45.72 7.44 -28.81
N VAL A 43 45.64 6.21 -28.27
CA VAL A 43 44.37 5.46 -28.15
C VAL A 43 43.55 5.99 -26.97
N LEU A 44 44.21 6.41 -25.89
CA LEU A 44 43.54 7.02 -24.73
C LEU A 44 43.00 8.42 -25.08
N ASP A 45 43.77 9.19 -25.85
CA ASP A 45 43.35 10.50 -26.34
C ASP A 45 42.19 10.37 -27.32
N ALA A 46 42.23 9.41 -28.25
CA ALA A 46 41.12 9.14 -29.16
C ALA A 46 39.84 8.69 -28.42
N VAL A 47 39.96 7.82 -27.41
CA VAL A 47 38.81 7.39 -26.60
C VAL A 47 38.27 8.52 -25.72
N SER A 48 39.14 9.40 -25.22
CA SER A 48 38.72 10.58 -24.46
C SER A 48 38.03 11.62 -25.35
N ALA A 49 38.52 11.83 -26.57
CA ALA A 49 37.90 12.69 -27.58
C ALA A 49 36.52 12.16 -27.97
N ALA A 50 36.40 10.86 -28.27
CA ALA A 50 35.11 10.24 -28.59
C ALA A 50 34.11 10.30 -27.43
N ARG A 51 34.56 10.19 -26.18
CA ARG A 51 33.70 10.39 -25.01
C ARG A 51 33.25 11.83 -24.86
N LYS A 52 34.14 12.79 -25.10
CA LYS A 52 33.85 14.22 -25.03
C LYS A 52 32.88 14.65 -26.13
N GLU A 53 33.03 14.14 -27.34
CA GLU A 53 32.07 14.33 -28.44
C GLU A 53 30.69 13.77 -28.07
N LYS A 54 30.64 12.56 -27.50
CA LYS A 54 29.37 11.96 -27.06
C LYS A 54 28.71 12.76 -25.94
N GLU A 55 29.50 13.28 -25.00
CA GLU A 55 29.00 14.10 -23.90
C GLU A 55 28.48 15.46 -24.40
N VAL A 56 29.15 16.07 -25.38
CA VAL A 56 28.66 17.29 -26.04
C VAL A 56 27.35 17.04 -26.78
N VAL A 57 27.21 15.90 -27.47
CA VAL A 57 25.97 15.52 -28.15
C VAL A 57 24.83 15.25 -27.15
N GLU A 58 25.11 14.56 -26.04
CA GLU A 58 24.11 14.35 -24.97
C GLU A 58 23.71 15.66 -24.29
N GLN A 59 24.64 16.59 -24.09
CA GLN A 59 24.36 17.92 -23.54
C GLN A 59 23.53 18.76 -24.51
N GLN A 60 23.84 18.75 -25.82
CA GLN A 60 23.02 19.42 -26.84
C GLN A 60 21.61 18.84 -26.93
N LEU A 61 21.45 17.52 -26.93
CA LEU A 61 20.13 16.87 -26.91
C LEU A 61 19.34 17.20 -25.64
N ALA A 62 20.01 17.35 -24.49
CA ALA A 62 19.37 17.77 -23.25
C ALA A 62 18.97 19.25 -23.30
N GLN A 63 19.77 20.10 -23.94
CA GLN A 63 19.48 21.53 -24.12
C GLN A 63 18.34 21.74 -25.11
N ASP A 64 18.36 21.08 -26.27
CA ASP A 64 17.28 21.12 -27.26
C ASP A 64 15.96 20.60 -26.69
N LYS A 65 16.01 19.60 -25.81
CA LYS A 65 14.84 19.08 -25.10
C LYS A 65 14.33 20.06 -24.04
N ALA A 66 15.21 20.74 -23.32
CA ALA A 66 14.85 21.77 -22.35
C ALA A 66 14.27 23.01 -23.06
N ASP A 67 14.83 23.41 -24.20
CA ASP A 67 14.34 24.51 -25.02
C ASP A 67 12.99 24.18 -25.68
N ALA A 68 12.79 22.93 -26.13
CA ALA A 68 11.49 22.45 -26.60
C ALA A 68 10.42 22.42 -25.48
N GLU A 69 10.81 22.05 -24.25
CA GLU A 69 9.91 22.04 -23.09
C GLU A 69 9.62 23.47 -22.57
N ALA A 70 10.55 24.40 -22.74
CA ALA A 70 10.37 25.83 -22.45
C ALA A 70 9.46 26.55 -23.47
N ILE A 71 9.49 26.13 -24.74
CA ILE A 71 8.61 26.66 -25.80
C ILE A 71 7.16 26.13 -25.65
N GLU A 72 6.96 24.96 -25.04
CA GLU A 72 5.63 24.35 -24.84
C GLU A 72 5.20 24.26 -23.36
N ALA A 73 5.40 25.32 -22.57
CA ALA A 73 4.71 25.46 -21.29
C ALA A 73 3.19 25.66 -21.53
N LYS A 74 2.44 24.56 -21.67
CA LYS A 74 0.98 24.62 -21.84
C LYS A 74 0.32 25.22 -20.59
N PRO A 75 -0.37 26.37 -20.70
CA PRO A 75 -1.20 26.85 -19.59
C PRO A 75 -2.33 25.84 -19.35
N LYS A 76 -2.64 25.54 -18.08
CA LYS A 76 -3.84 24.78 -17.71
C LYS A 76 -5.04 25.45 -18.40
N LYS A 77 -5.75 24.74 -19.28
CA LYS A 77 -6.92 25.29 -19.99
C LYS A 77 -7.97 25.73 -18.96
N ALA A 78 -8.08 27.03 -18.74
CA ALA A 78 -9.26 27.63 -18.12
C ALA A 78 -10.46 27.39 -19.05
N HIS A 79 -11.60 27.02 -18.47
CA HIS A 79 -12.83 26.80 -19.21
C HIS A 79 -13.24 28.13 -19.87
N LYS A 80 -13.22 28.22 -21.20
CA LYS A 80 -13.68 29.42 -21.90
C LYS A 80 -15.21 29.45 -21.84
N PRO A 81 -15.85 30.56 -21.40
CA PRO A 81 -17.29 30.70 -21.50
C PRO A 81 -17.71 30.73 -22.98
N ALA A 82 -18.79 30.02 -23.31
CA ALA A 82 -19.33 29.98 -24.66
C ALA A 82 -19.93 31.34 -25.03
N THR A 83 -19.20 32.15 -25.81
CA THR A 83 -19.73 33.37 -26.41
C THR A 83 -20.50 33.01 -27.68
N HIS A 84 -21.80 33.29 -27.71
CA HIS A 84 -22.65 33.03 -28.87
C HIS A 84 -22.82 34.31 -29.69
N VAL A 85 -22.37 34.28 -30.95
CA VAL A 85 -22.56 35.39 -31.90
C VAL A 85 -23.78 35.08 -32.76
N ARG A 86 -24.75 35.98 -32.81
CA ARG A 86 -25.87 35.90 -33.77
C ARG A 86 -25.71 36.99 -34.83
N ARG A 87 -25.93 36.61 -36.10
CA ARG A 87 -25.93 37.53 -37.23
C ARG A 87 -27.36 37.80 -37.66
N PHE A 88 -27.69 39.08 -37.82
CA PHE A 88 -28.94 39.52 -38.42
C PHE A 88 -28.59 40.38 -39.63
N GLY A 89 -28.63 39.77 -40.82
CA GLY A 89 -28.16 40.40 -42.06
C GLY A 89 -26.71 40.87 -41.93
N THR A 90 -26.45 42.14 -42.21
CA THR A 90 -25.10 42.72 -42.23
C THR A 90 -24.54 43.08 -40.84
N ILE A 91 -25.34 42.96 -39.77
CA ILE A 91 -24.93 43.35 -38.41
C ILE A 91 -24.61 42.11 -37.56
N GLN A 92 -23.51 42.18 -36.82
CA GLN A 92 -23.09 41.17 -35.84
C GLN A 92 -23.23 41.73 -34.43
N VAL A 93 -23.93 41.02 -33.55
CA VAL A 93 -24.07 41.39 -32.13
C VAL A 93 -23.39 40.33 -31.27
N THR A 94 -22.42 40.78 -30.47
CA THR A 94 -21.70 39.99 -29.46
C THR A 94 -22.10 40.49 -28.07
N THR A 95 -22.61 39.61 -27.20
CA THR A 95 -22.86 39.96 -25.80
C THR A 95 -21.61 39.70 -24.97
N LEU A 96 -21.10 40.74 -24.31
CA LEU A 96 -20.01 40.63 -23.33
C LEU A 96 -20.61 40.59 -21.93
N ASN A 97 -20.45 39.50 -21.19
CA ASN A 97 -20.66 39.50 -19.74
C ASN A 97 -19.30 39.71 -19.05
N ALA A 98 -19.16 40.84 -18.37
CA ALA A 98 -18.05 41.11 -17.47
C ALA A 98 -18.19 40.29 -16.17
N PRO A 99 -17.13 39.65 -15.66
CA PRO A 99 -17.13 39.14 -14.28
C PRO A 99 -16.62 40.23 -13.32
N THR A 100 -17.49 40.64 -12.39
CA THR A 100 -17.16 41.42 -11.18
C THR A 100 -16.55 40.49 -10.12
N PRO A 101 -15.62 40.95 -9.25
CA PRO A 101 -15.02 40.11 -8.22
C PRO A 101 -15.98 39.98 -7.03
N ALA A 102 -16.73 38.87 -6.95
CA ALA A 102 -17.55 38.55 -5.79
C ALA A 102 -16.90 37.41 -5.00
N ALA A 103 -16.73 37.63 -3.70
CA ALA A 103 -16.32 36.61 -2.73
C ALA A 103 -17.15 35.33 -2.92
N ASP A 104 -16.50 34.17 -2.79
CA ASP A 104 -17.11 32.84 -2.89
C ASP A 104 -18.18 32.64 -1.80
N VAL A 105 -19.39 33.14 -2.05
CA VAL A 105 -20.58 32.80 -1.27
C VAL A 105 -21.05 31.44 -1.77
N LEU A 106 -20.95 30.41 -0.92
CA LEU A 106 -21.48 29.08 -1.22
C LEU A 106 -22.92 29.18 -1.74
N THR A 107 -23.23 28.47 -2.82
CA THR A 107 -24.58 28.40 -3.40
C THR A 107 -25.58 27.94 -2.34
N ASP A 108 -26.83 28.40 -2.42
CA ASP A 108 -27.85 28.03 -1.42
C ASP A 108 -28.16 26.53 -1.41
N SER A 109 -27.93 25.85 -2.54
CA SER A 109 -27.90 24.38 -2.61
C SER A 109 -26.75 23.76 -1.80
N ALA A 110 -25.57 24.37 -1.81
CA ALA A 110 -24.42 23.92 -1.02
C ALA A 110 -24.62 24.23 0.48
N LYS A 111 -25.23 25.37 0.83
CA LYS A 111 -25.64 25.67 2.21
C LYS A 111 -26.71 24.71 2.71
N ALA A 112 -27.73 24.42 1.89
CA ALA A 112 -28.77 23.45 2.20
C ALA A 112 -28.22 22.04 2.38
N PHE A 113 -27.27 21.62 1.53
CA PHE A 113 -26.56 20.34 1.68
C PHE A 113 -25.73 20.29 2.96
N LEU A 114 -25.03 21.40 3.32
CA LEU A 114 -24.26 21.47 4.56
C LEU A 114 -25.17 21.42 5.79
N ALA A 115 -26.32 22.11 5.77
CA ALA A 115 -27.31 22.11 6.83
C ALA A 115 -27.99 20.74 7.00
N GLN A 116 -28.29 20.05 5.89
CA GLN A 116 -28.78 18.66 5.93
C GLN A 116 -27.73 17.70 6.49
N ARG A 117 -26.44 17.97 6.25
CA ARG A 117 -25.33 17.18 6.80
C ARG A 117 -25.12 17.41 8.30
N THR A 118 -25.43 18.60 8.83
CA THR A 118 -25.21 18.96 10.24
C THR A 118 -26.47 18.91 11.12
N ALA A 119 -27.61 18.47 10.59
CA ALA A 119 -28.87 18.40 11.33
C ALA A 119 -28.81 17.44 12.54
N PRO A 120 -29.22 17.87 13.76
CA PRO A 120 -29.28 17.01 14.92
C PRO A 120 -30.41 15.97 14.76
N GLY A 121 -30.07 14.67 14.83
CA GLY A 121 -31.05 13.57 14.77
C GLY A 121 -31.01 12.69 13.52
N ARG A 122 -30.10 12.92 12.57
CA ARG A 122 -29.85 11.95 11.48
C ARG A 122 -29.32 10.63 12.09
N PRO A 123 -29.84 9.45 11.71
CA PRO A 123 -29.11 8.21 11.94
C PRO A 123 -27.80 8.37 11.19
N GLN A 124 -26.70 8.58 11.92
CA GLN A 124 -25.38 8.47 11.35
C GLN A 124 -25.35 7.05 10.78
N ASP A 125 -25.41 6.92 9.45
CA ASP A 125 -24.97 5.70 8.79
C ASP A 125 -23.68 5.33 9.52
N ILE A 126 -23.59 4.11 10.02
CA ILE A 126 -22.46 3.68 10.85
C ILE A 126 -21.22 3.74 9.95
N ILE A 127 -20.62 4.91 9.82
CA ILE A 127 -19.34 5.15 9.19
C ILE A 127 -18.37 4.64 10.24
N MET A 128 -18.19 3.31 10.23
CA MET A 128 -17.27 2.64 11.13
C MET A 128 -15.93 3.38 11.05
N VAL A 129 -15.53 3.98 12.18
CA VAL A 129 -14.24 4.63 12.34
C VAL A 129 -13.17 3.67 11.83
N GLN A 130 -12.45 4.07 10.77
CA GLN A 130 -11.41 3.23 10.18
C GLN A 130 -10.19 3.26 11.10
N VAL A 131 -10.23 2.43 12.15
CA VAL A 131 -9.10 2.20 13.06
C VAL A 131 -7.92 1.72 12.22
N THR A 132 -6.78 2.41 12.36
CA THR A 132 -5.54 2.08 11.66
C THR A 132 -4.65 1.18 12.51
N PRO A 133 -4.05 0.13 11.92
CA PRO A 133 -3.20 -0.80 12.66
C PRO A 133 -1.88 -0.12 13.06
N VAL A 134 -1.28 -0.55 14.17
CA VAL A 134 0.00 0.03 14.67
C VAL A 134 1.14 -0.14 13.67
N ALA A 135 1.27 -1.33 13.07
CA ALA A 135 2.38 -1.64 12.17
C ALA A 135 1.90 -2.49 10.98
N ARG A 136 2.16 -1.99 9.77
CA ARG A 136 1.92 -2.73 8.52
C ARG A 136 3.23 -3.32 8.02
N ARG A 137 3.48 -4.58 8.38
CA ARG A 137 4.57 -5.37 7.81
C ARG A 137 4.07 -6.05 6.52
N PRO A 138 4.85 -6.05 5.42
CA PRO A 138 4.44 -6.73 4.20
C PRO A 138 4.30 -8.24 4.46
N ILE A 139 3.15 -8.79 4.05
CA ILE A 139 2.84 -10.21 4.26
C ILE A 139 3.43 -11.02 3.10
N ILE A 140 4.59 -11.62 3.33
CA ILE A 140 5.21 -12.53 2.35
C ILE A 140 4.73 -13.97 2.63
N LYS A 141 4.02 -14.56 1.67
CA LYS A 141 3.63 -15.98 1.70
C LYS A 141 4.53 -16.78 0.77
N LYS A 142 5.29 -17.74 1.32
CA LYS A 142 6.19 -18.62 0.54
C LYS A 142 5.45 -19.52 -0.44
N LYS A 143 4.21 -19.90 -0.10
CA LYS A 143 3.32 -20.67 -0.96
C LYS A 143 1.89 -20.20 -0.74
N VAL A 144 1.24 -19.79 -1.82
CA VAL A 144 -0.15 -19.32 -1.81
C VAL A 144 -1.11 -20.48 -2.08
N THR A 145 -0.69 -21.44 -2.91
CA THR A 145 -1.52 -22.60 -3.27
C THR A 145 -1.68 -23.57 -2.10
N LYS A 146 -2.85 -24.20 -1.99
CA LYS A 146 -3.11 -25.25 -0.98
C LYS A 146 -2.24 -26.48 -1.23
N PHE A 147 -1.98 -27.26 -0.18
CA PHE A 147 -1.38 -28.59 -0.32
C PHE A 147 -2.49 -29.61 -0.54
N LYS A 148 -2.76 -29.93 -1.80
CA LYS A 148 -3.80 -30.89 -2.18
C LYS A 148 -3.32 -32.32 -1.95
N ARG A 149 -4.21 -33.22 -1.55
CA ARG A 149 -3.91 -34.67 -1.47
C ARG A 149 -3.62 -35.24 -2.85
N HIS A 150 -2.69 -36.20 -2.93
CA HIS A 150 -2.40 -36.90 -4.18
C HIS A 150 -3.67 -37.57 -4.74
N GLN A 151 -3.91 -37.40 -6.04
CA GLN A 151 -5.06 -37.92 -6.80
C GLN A 151 -6.46 -37.39 -6.38
N SER A 152 -6.55 -36.35 -5.54
CA SER A 152 -7.85 -35.74 -5.21
C SER A 152 -8.52 -35.06 -6.40
N ASN A 153 -7.76 -34.72 -7.44
CA ASN A 153 -8.27 -34.21 -8.71
C ASN A 153 -8.87 -35.31 -9.60
N ARG A 154 -8.46 -36.57 -9.43
CA ARG A 154 -8.90 -37.70 -10.27
C ARG A 154 -10.09 -38.43 -9.67
N PHE A 155 -10.17 -38.54 -8.34
CA PHE A 155 -11.18 -39.34 -7.65
C PHE A 155 -11.96 -38.51 -6.64
N LYS A 156 -13.29 -38.41 -6.81
CA LYS A 156 -14.18 -37.71 -5.87
C LYS A 156 -14.15 -38.31 -4.45
N ARG A 157 -13.93 -39.62 -4.32
CA ARG A 157 -13.75 -40.30 -3.03
C ARG A 157 -12.49 -39.86 -2.26
N VAL A 158 -11.52 -39.25 -2.95
CA VAL A 158 -10.28 -38.75 -2.33
C VAL A 158 -10.43 -37.25 -2.10
N SER A 159 -10.64 -36.86 -0.84
CA SER A 159 -10.76 -35.45 -0.48
C SER A 159 -9.45 -34.66 -0.69
N GLU A 160 -9.58 -33.35 -0.93
CA GLU A 160 -8.44 -32.46 -1.20
C GLU A 160 -7.55 -32.23 0.05
N SER A 161 -8.06 -32.52 1.25
CA SER A 161 -7.33 -32.34 2.51
C SER A 161 -6.05 -33.17 2.56
N TRP A 162 -4.92 -32.50 2.84
CA TRP A 162 -3.60 -33.11 2.81
C TRP A 162 -3.50 -34.35 3.69
N ARG A 163 -2.95 -35.44 3.14
CA ARG A 163 -2.54 -36.64 3.88
C ARG A 163 -1.18 -37.08 3.36
N LYS A 164 -0.27 -37.43 4.29
CA LYS A 164 1.08 -37.90 3.94
C LYS A 164 0.99 -39.24 3.21
N PRO A 165 1.47 -39.36 1.95
CA PRO A 165 1.47 -40.64 1.24
C PRO A 165 2.41 -41.65 1.91
N LYS A 166 1.89 -42.85 2.20
CA LYS A 166 2.65 -43.92 2.89
C LYS A 166 3.18 -45.02 1.97
N GLY A 167 2.57 -45.22 0.80
CA GLY A 167 2.92 -46.32 -0.12
C GLY A 167 4.35 -46.29 -0.62
N ILE A 168 4.95 -47.48 -0.79
CA ILE A 168 6.37 -47.65 -1.11
C ILE A 168 6.74 -47.03 -2.47
N ASP A 169 5.88 -47.17 -3.48
CA ASP A 169 6.05 -46.63 -4.85
C ASP A 169 5.40 -45.26 -5.07
N GLY A 170 4.95 -44.60 -4.00
CA GLY A 170 4.30 -43.29 -4.09
C GLY A 170 5.24 -42.22 -4.64
N ARG A 171 4.99 -41.73 -5.87
CA ARG A 171 5.85 -40.71 -6.52
C ARG A 171 6.04 -39.45 -5.68
N VAL A 172 4.98 -39.02 -4.99
CA VAL A 172 5.00 -37.87 -4.07
C VAL A 172 5.86 -38.15 -2.82
N ARG A 173 5.82 -39.37 -2.28
CA ARG A 173 6.63 -39.78 -1.11
C ARG A 173 8.12 -39.73 -1.46
N ARG A 174 8.49 -40.25 -2.64
CA ARG A 174 9.85 -40.27 -3.19
C ARG A 174 10.32 -38.90 -3.73
N ARG A 175 9.46 -37.86 -3.71
CA ARG A 175 9.78 -36.48 -4.12
C ARG A 175 10.27 -36.33 -5.57
N PHE A 176 9.74 -37.11 -6.51
CA PHE A 176 10.07 -36.94 -7.93
C PHE A 176 9.75 -35.52 -8.43
N LYS A 177 10.55 -35.03 -9.39
CA LYS A 177 10.28 -33.78 -10.12
C LYS A 177 8.92 -33.86 -10.81
N GLY A 178 8.19 -32.74 -10.85
CA GLY A 178 6.85 -32.66 -11.43
C GLY A 178 5.72 -33.20 -10.54
N ALA A 179 6.01 -33.96 -9.48
CA ALA A 179 5.01 -34.34 -8.51
C ALA A 179 4.62 -33.18 -7.58
N ILE A 180 3.43 -33.25 -6.99
CA ILE A 180 2.97 -32.28 -5.98
C ILE A 180 3.95 -32.23 -4.80
N ARG A 181 4.28 -31.02 -4.34
CA ARG A 181 5.20 -30.82 -3.21
C ARG A 181 4.50 -31.17 -1.89
N MET A 182 5.23 -31.84 -0.99
CA MET A 182 4.76 -32.12 0.37
C MET A 182 4.91 -30.88 1.27
N PRO A 183 4.01 -30.66 2.25
CA PRO A 183 4.23 -29.68 3.32
C PRO A 183 5.49 -30.00 4.11
N ASN A 184 6.25 -28.96 4.43
CA ASN A 184 7.43 -29.00 5.29
C ASN A 184 7.49 -27.69 6.10
N VAL A 185 8.34 -27.66 7.13
CA VAL A 185 8.55 -26.47 7.99
C VAL A 185 9.10 -25.27 7.19
N GLY A 186 9.83 -25.53 6.11
CA GLY A 186 10.40 -24.50 5.23
C GLY A 186 9.34 -23.57 4.61
N TYR A 187 8.10 -24.05 4.40
CA TYR A 187 6.99 -23.23 3.94
C TYR A 187 6.38 -22.31 5.01
N GLY A 188 6.81 -22.40 6.28
CA GLY A 188 6.34 -21.55 7.36
C GLY A 188 6.56 -20.06 7.06
N SER A 189 5.51 -19.25 7.28
CA SER A 189 5.59 -17.79 7.17
C SER A 189 6.41 -17.19 8.33
N ASN A 190 6.89 -15.96 8.15
CA ASN A 190 7.57 -15.22 9.22
C ASN A 190 6.70 -15.19 10.50
N THR A 191 7.30 -15.47 11.65
CA THR A 191 6.64 -15.46 12.97
C THR A 191 5.88 -14.16 13.21
N LYS A 192 6.44 -13.03 12.78
CA LYS A 192 5.87 -11.69 12.93
C LYS A 192 4.62 -11.41 12.06
N THR A 193 4.40 -12.18 10.99
CA THR A 193 3.25 -12.02 10.07
C THR A 193 2.37 -13.27 10.03
N LYS A 194 2.66 -14.27 10.88
CA LYS A 194 1.86 -15.48 11.03
C LYS A 194 0.50 -15.08 11.59
N HIS A 195 -0.59 -15.52 10.96
CA HIS A 195 -1.97 -15.16 11.32
C HIS A 195 -2.37 -13.68 11.15
N LEU A 196 -1.52 -12.86 10.53
CA LEU A 196 -1.87 -11.48 10.20
C LEU A 196 -2.83 -11.45 9.00
N LEU A 197 -3.90 -10.66 9.11
CA LEU A 197 -4.83 -10.38 8.02
C LEU A 197 -4.26 -9.32 7.06
N PRO A 198 -4.72 -9.26 5.80
CA PRO A 198 -4.31 -8.24 4.84
C PRO A 198 -4.59 -6.80 5.29
N ASN A 199 -5.59 -6.60 6.16
CA ASN A 199 -5.91 -5.29 6.73
C ASN A 199 -4.84 -4.78 7.73
N GLY A 200 -3.93 -5.65 8.18
CA GLY A 200 -2.85 -5.35 9.14
C GLY A 200 -3.17 -5.70 10.59
N PHE A 201 -4.29 -6.37 10.86
CA PHE A 201 -4.71 -6.79 12.21
C PHE A 201 -4.60 -8.31 12.38
N TYR A 202 -4.56 -8.75 13.63
CA TYR A 202 -4.79 -10.14 14.00
C TYR A 202 -6.28 -10.39 14.24
N LYS A 203 -6.79 -11.52 13.79
CA LYS A 203 -8.21 -11.86 13.94
C LYS A 203 -8.49 -12.41 15.34
N PHE A 204 -9.49 -11.85 16.03
CA PHE A 204 -10.02 -12.37 17.28
C PHE A 204 -11.52 -12.63 17.14
N THR A 205 -11.95 -13.86 17.38
CA THR A 205 -13.37 -14.23 17.22
C THR A 205 -14.14 -13.93 18.51
N VAL A 206 -15.18 -13.11 18.40
CA VAL A 206 -16.00 -12.59 19.52
C VAL A 206 -17.40 -13.22 19.47
N ARG A 207 -17.91 -13.68 20.61
CA ARG A 207 -19.24 -14.28 20.78
C ARG A 207 -20.22 -13.41 21.58
N ASN A 208 -19.71 -12.59 22.49
CA ASN A 208 -20.51 -11.75 23.38
C ASN A 208 -19.89 -10.35 23.52
N VAL A 209 -20.60 -9.44 24.20
CA VAL A 209 -20.17 -8.04 24.38
C VAL A 209 -18.96 -7.95 25.33
N ALA A 210 -18.92 -8.76 26.39
CA ALA A 210 -17.81 -8.76 27.36
C ALA A 210 -16.46 -9.16 26.73
N GLU A 211 -16.48 -10.02 25.72
CA GLU A 211 -15.28 -10.42 24.96
C GLU A 211 -14.66 -9.25 24.17
N LEU A 212 -15.40 -8.16 23.90
CA LEU A 212 -14.85 -6.95 23.31
C LEU A 212 -13.99 -6.15 24.28
N ASP A 213 -14.28 -6.20 25.59
CA ASP A 213 -13.52 -5.44 26.58
C ASP A 213 -12.07 -5.95 26.68
N MET A 214 -11.83 -7.23 26.41
CA MET A 214 -10.46 -7.79 26.26
C MET A 214 -9.65 -7.13 25.13
N LEU A 215 -10.33 -6.60 24.12
CA LEU A 215 -9.69 -5.93 22.98
C LEU A 215 -9.47 -4.43 23.21
N LEU A 216 -9.93 -3.86 24.33
CA LEU A 216 -9.81 -2.43 24.63
C LEU A 216 -8.35 -1.95 24.57
N MET A 217 -7.46 -2.65 25.26
CA MET A 217 -6.01 -2.35 25.25
C MET A 217 -5.31 -2.72 23.93
N HIS A 218 -5.96 -3.50 23.08
CA HIS A 218 -5.35 -4.12 21.90
C HIS A 218 -6.06 -3.80 20.57
N ASN A 219 -6.89 -2.76 20.58
CA ASN A 219 -7.77 -2.35 19.47
C ASN A 219 -7.01 -2.04 18.16
N ARG A 220 -5.75 -1.60 18.24
CA ARG A 220 -4.89 -1.34 17.06
C ARG A 220 -4.07 -2.54 16.59
N LYS A 221 -4.08 -3.65 17.33
CA LYS A 221 -3.36 -4.90 17.01
C LYS A 221 -4.31 -6.00 16.54
N TYR A 222 -5.49 -6.10 17.15
CA TYR A 222 -6.49 -7.10 16.82
C TYR A 222 -7.75 -6.45 16.24
N CYS A 223 -8.45 -7.20 15.40
CA CYS A 223 -9.78 -6.88 14.95
C CYS A 223 -10.75 -7.97 15.41
N ALA A 224 -11.97 -7.58 15.74
CA ALA A 224 -13.02 -8.50 16.13
C ALA A 224 -13.69 -9.13 14.90
N GLU A 225 -13.92 -10.44 14.94
CA GLU A 225 -14.79 -11.16 14.01
C GLU A 225 -15.95 -11.74 14.80
N VAL A 226 -17.18 -11.32 14.50
CA VAL A 226 -18.34 -11.82 15.23
C VAL A 226 -18.65 -13.24 14.79
N ALA A 227 -18.71 -14.17 15.74
CA ALA A 227 -18.89 -15.58 15.50
C ALA A 227 -20.21 -15.91 14.77
N HIS A 228 -20.21 -17.02 14.01
CA HIS A 228 -21.35 -17.42 13.16
C HIS A 228 -22.62 -17.78 13.96
N ASN A 229 -22.50 -18.15 15.23
CA ASN A 229 -23.62 -18.54 16.09
C ASN A 229 -24.35 -17.35 16.71
N VAL A 230 -23.81 -16.13 16.63
CA VAL A 230 -24.43 -14.93 17.21
C VAL A 230 -25.60 -14.45 16.35
N SER A 231 -26.76 -14.23 16.97
CA SER A 231 -27.98 -13.73 16.34
C SER A 231 -27.88 -12.24 15.95
N GLY A 232 -28.77 -11.77 15.06
CA GLY A 232 -28.77 -10.38 14.57
C GLY A 232 -28.92 -9.35 15.70
N ARG A 233 -29.78 -9.62 16.69
CA ARG A 233 -29.98 -8.74 17.86
C ARG A 233 -28.68 -8.52 18.64
N LYS A 234 -28.01 -9.61 19.05
CA LYS A 234 -26.73 -9.53 19.77
C LYS A 234 -25.61 -8.94 18.90
N ARG A 235 -25.66 -9.14 17.58
CA ARG A 235 -24.71 -8.51 16.64
C ARG A 235 -24.81 -7.00 16.67
N LYS A 236 -26.02 -6.43 16.71
CA LYS A 236 -26.21 -4.97 16.86
C LYS A 236 -25.54 -4.45 18.14
N GLU A 237 -25.80 -5.11 19.28
CA GLU A 237 -25.20 -4.76 20.58
C GLU A 237 -23.65 -4.81 20.54
N ILE A 238 -23.09 -5.86 19.94
CA ILE A 238 -21.64 -6.01 19.76
C ILE A 238 -21.06 -4.91 18.85
N LEU A 239 -21.76 -4.53 17.78
CA LEU A 239 -21.30 -3.48 16.87
C LEU A 239 -21.30 -2.11 17.56
N THR A 240 -22.41 -1.75 18.21
CA THR A 240 -22.52 -0.51 18.98
C THR A 240 -21.43 -0.42 20.06
N ARG A 241 -21.15 -1.52 20.78
CA ARG A 241 -20.07 -1.55 21.76
C ARG A 241 -18.69 -1.46 21.11
N ALA A 242 -18.46 -2.14 19.99
CA ALA A 242 -17.18 -2.11 19.28
C ALA A 242 -16.85 -0.70 18.75
N GLU A 243 -17.85 0.05 18.31
CA GLU A 243 -17.72 1.46 17.92
C GLU A 243 -17.28 2.33 19.10
N GLN A 244 -17.91 2.19 20.27
CA GLN A 244 -17.54 2.91 21.49
C GLN A 244 -16.06 2.65 21.87
N LEU A 245 -15.61 1.40 21.73
CA LEU A 245 -14.24 1.00 22.08
C LEU A 245 -13.22 1.23 20.95
N ASN A 246 -13.64 1.77 19.81
CA ASN A 246 -12.84 1.93 18.61
C ASN A 246 -12.15 0.62 18.18
N ILE A 247 -12.92 -0.47 18.14
CA ILE A 247 -12.46 -1.79 17.69
C ILE A 247 -12.93 -2.02 16.25
N ARG A 248 -12.00 -2.38 15.37
CA ARG A 248 -12.35 -2.76 14.00
C ARG A 248 -13.05 -4.11 13.96
N VAL A 249 -14.25 -4.17 13.41
CA VAL A 249 -14.99 -5.43 13.16
C VAL A 249 -14.82 -5.87 11.69
N THR A 250 -14.56 -7.15 11.43
CA THR A 250 -14.32 -7.66 10.06
C THR A 250 -15.59 -7.97 9.26
N ASN A 251 -16.69 -8.30 9.95
CA ASN A 251 -17.97 -8.72 9.36
C ASN A 251 -19.16 -7.91 9.90
N PRO A 252 -19.18 -6.57 9.73
CA PRO A 252 -20.20 -5.71 10.34
C PRO A 252 -21.62 -5.98 9.80
N ASN A 253 -21.77 -6.15 8.49
CA ASN A 253 -23.09 -6.24 7.84
C ASN A 253 -23.74 -7.63 7.93
N ALA A 254 -23.08 -8.61 8.56
CA ALA A 254 -23.55 -9.99 8.57
C ALA A 254 -24.76 -10.14 9.51
N ARG A 255 -25.94 -10.53 8.96
CA ARG A 255 -27.23 -10.71 9.64
C ARG A 255 -27.87 -9.42 10.21
N VAL A 256 -27.39 -8.25 9.80
CA VAL A 256 -27.86 -6.94 10.31
C VAL A 256 -28.30 -6.03 9.16
N ARG A 257 -28.74 -6.60 8.03
CA ARG A 257 -29.31 -5.76 6.97
C ARG A 257 -30.59 -5.10 7.48
N ALA A 258 -30.71 -3.80 7.27
CA ALA A 258 -32.00 -3.15 7.32
C ALA A 258 -32.88 -3.75 6.23
N GLU A 259 -34.18 -3.90 6.49
CA GLU A 259 -35.16 -4.00 5.41
C GLU A 259 -34.98 -2.70 4.61
N GLU A 260 -34.50 -2.82 3.37
CA GLU A 260 -34.47 -1.67 2.47
C GLU A 260 -35.94 -1.30 2.20
N ALA A 261 -36.28 -0.05 2.53
CA ALA A 261 -37.48 0.60 2.05
C ALA A 261 -37.42 0.59 0.53
N GLU A 262 -38.39 -0.10 -0.07
CA GLU A 262 -38.68 -0.06 -1.50
C GLU A 262 -39.11 1.35 -1.93
#